data_AF-Q9UQ30-F1
#
_entry.id   AF-Q9UQ30-F1
#
_cell.length_a   1.000
_cell.length_b   1.000
_cell.length_c   1.000
_cell.angle_alpha   90.00
_cell.angle_beta   90.00
_cell.angle_gamma   90.00
#
_symmetry.space_group_name_H-M   'P 1'
#
loop_
_entity.id
_entity.type
_entity.pdbx_description
1 polymer ?
#
loop_
_entity_poly.entity_id
_entity_poly.type
_entity_poly.pdbx_seq_one_letter_code
_entity_poly.pdbx_strand_id
1 'polypeptide(L)' 'CQEIAEEFRSQEIDGQAFLLLKEEHLMSAMNIKLGPALKICAKINVLKET' A
#
# COMPACT_ATOMS: atom_id res chain seq x y z
N CYS A 1 -5.42 -8.04 -7.49
CA CYS A 1 -4.41 -7.08 -7.00
C CYS A 1 -3.40 -6.64 -8.07
N GLN A 2 -3.59 -6.98 -9.35
CA GLN A 2 -2.59 -6.68 -10.39
C GLN A 2 -2.43 -5.18 -10.63
N GLU A 3 -3.54 -4.44 -10.77
CA GLU A 3 -3.53 -2.97 -10.92
C GLU A 3 -2.84 -2.26 -9.75
N ILE A 4 -3.13 -2.65 -8.51
CA ILE A 4 -2.50 -2.07 -7.31
C ILE A 4 -0.99 -2.37 -7.27
N ALA A 5 -0.59 -3.56 -7.71
CA ALA A 5 0.83 -3.92 -7.79
C ALA A 5 1.57 -3.16 -8.89
N GLU A 6 0.90 -2.84 -10.00
CA GLU A 6 1.44 -1.97 -11.04
C GLU A 6 1.58 -0.53 -10.53
N GLU A 7 0.61 -0.03 -9.76
CA GLU A 7 0.70 1.29 -9.13
C GLU A 7 1.90 1.38 -8.17
N PHE A 8 2.11 0.38 -7.30
CA PHE A 8 3.30 0.35 -6.43
C PHE A 8 4.61 0.36 -7.21
N ARG A 9 4.67 -0.34 -8.35
CA ARG A 9 5.85 -0.30 -9.24
C ARG A 9 6.02 1.06 -9.92
N SER A 10 4.93 1.67 -10.37
CA SER A 10 4.97 3.01 -11.00
C SER A 10 5.40 4.10 -10.03
N GLN A 11 5.12 3.93 -8.74
CA GLN A 11 5.56 4.82 -7.65
C GLN A 11 6.95 4.46 -7.10
N GLU A 12 7.63 3.48 -7.71
CA GLU A 12 8.95 2.98 -7.30
C GLU A 12 9.02 2.56 -5.82
N ILE A 13 7.92 2.02 -5.30
CA ILE A 13 7.83 1.58 -3.89
C ILE A 13 8.64 0.30 -3.71
N ASP A 14 9.77 0.43 -3.03
CA ASP A 14 10.60 -0.69 -2.59
C ASP A 14 10.08 -1.34 -1.29
N GLY A 15 10.78 -2.36 -0.79
CA GLY A 15 10.38 -3.07 0.43
C GLY A 15 10.35 -2.21 1.68
N GLN A 16 11.23 -1.21 1.81
CA GLN A 16 11.27 -0.34 2.99
C GLN A 16 10.15 0.70 2.93
N ALA A 17 9.98 1.35 1.78
CA ALA A 17 8.90 2.29 1.53
C ALA A 17 7.52 1.61 1.66
N PHE A 18 7.39 0.36 1.21
CA PHE A 18 6.17 -0.43 1.34
C PHE A 18 5.72 -0.57 2.80
N LEU A 19 6.66 -0.82 3.71
CA LEU A 19 6.35 -0.90 5.14
C LEU A 19 5.95 0.47 5.71
N LEU A 20 6.32 1.59 5.12
CA LEU A 20 5.94 2.93 5.61
C LEU A 20 4.58 3.41 5.08
N LEU A 21 3.91 2.64 4.22
CA LEU A 21 2.61 3.02 3.68
C LEU A 21 1.52 3.10 4.76
N LYS A 22 0.71 4.15 4.65
CA LYS A 22 -0.48 4.45 5.45
C LYS A 22 -1.68 4.59 4.52
N GLU A 23 -2.89 4.55 5.07
CA GLU A 23 -4.12 4.66 4.30
C GLU A 23 -4.15 5.94 3.45
N GLU A 24 -3.65 7.06 4.01
CA GLU A 24 -3.59 8.36 3.33
C GLU A 24 -2.75 8.33 2.04
N HIS A 25 -1.66 7.56 2.01
CA HIS A 25 -0.81 7.40 0.82
C HIS A 25 -1.55 6.61 -0.26
N LEU A 26 -2.23 5.51 0.14
CA LEU A 26 -3.01 4.67 -0.77
C LEU A 26 -4.17 5.46 -1.38
N MET A 27 -4.86 6.25 -0.57
CA MET A 27 -6.03 7.00 -1.00
C MET A 27 -5.67 8.23 -1.83
N SER A 28 -4.69 9.01 -1.40
CA SER A 28 -4.39 10.32 -2.01
C SER A 28 -3.43 10.21 -3.18
N ALA A 29 -2.35 9.43 -3.04
CA ALA A 29 -1.32 9.33 -4.07
C ALA A 29 -1.64 8.28 -5.13
N MET A 30 -2.37 7.23 -4.76
CA MET A 30 -2.64 6.07 -5.63
C MET A 30 -4.13 5.88 -5.97
N ASN A 31 -4.99 6.81 -5.54
CA ASN A 31 -6.44 6.80 -5.82
C ASN A 31 -7.14 5.48 -5.41
N ILE A 32 -6.62 4.79 -4.40
CA ILE A 32 -7.18 3.54 -3.88
C ILE A 32 -8.32 3.87 -2.93
N LYS A 33 -9.49 3.28 -3.13
CA LYS A 33 -10.65 3.49 -2.25
C LYS A 33 -10.36 3.04 -0.82
N LEU A 34 -11.06 3.67 0.14
CA LEU A 34 -10.89 3.40 1.59
C LEU A 34 -10.94 1.91 1.96
N GLY A 35 -11.93 1.16 1.43
CA GLY A 35 -12.09 -0.26 1.74
C GLY A 35 -10.85 -1.10 1.40
N PRO A 36 -10.38 -1.11 0.14
CA PRO A 36 -9.10 -1.72 -0.23
C PRO A 36 -7.88 -1.17 0.53
N ALA A 37 -7.80 0.14 0.76
CA ALA A 37 -6.69 0.76 1.48
C ALA A 37 -6.53 0.19 2.90
N LEU A 38 -7.63 0.10 3.67
CA LEU A 38 -7.65 -0.49 5.00
C LEU A 38 -7.17 -1.96 5.01
N LYS A 39 -7.57 -2.74 4.00
CA LYS A 39 -7.16 -4.15 3.86
C LYS A 39 -5.66 -4.28 3.59
N ILE A 40 -5.09 -3.39 2.79
CA ILE A 40 -3.65 -3.38 2.47
C ILE A 40 -2.86 -2.99 3.73
N CYS A 41 -3.22 -1.91 4.41
CA CYS A 41 -2.55 -1.48 5.64
C CYS A 41 -2.59 -2.55 6.73
N ALA A 42 -3.71 -3.26 6.88
CA ALA A 42 -3.81 -4.41 7.79
C ALA A 42 -2.79 -5.52 7.44
N LYS A 43 -2.57 -5.82 6.15
CA LYS A 43 -1.57 -6.81 5.72
C LYS A 43 -0.14 -6.32 5.88
N ILE A 44 0.12 -5.04 5.67
CA ILE A 44 1.44 -4.42 5.91
C ILE A 44 1.79 -4.52 7.40
N ASN A 45 0.84 -4.27 8.30
CA ASN A 45 1.08 -4.35 9.74
C ASN A 45 1.43 -5.78 10.19
N VAL A 46 0.75 -6.81 9.66
CA VAL A 46 1.13 -8.21 9.91
C VAL A 46 2.56 -8.50 9.42
N LEU A 47 2.96 -7.95 8.27
CA LEU A 47 4.31 -8.15 7.73
C LEU A 47 5.39 -7.47 8.57
N LYS A 48 5.11 -6.31 9.18
CA LYS A 48 6.05 -5.59 10.07
C LYS A 48 6.37 -6.35 11.36
N GLU A 49 5.44 -7.18 11.80
CA GLU A 49 5.58 -8.00 13.00
C GLU A 49 6.38 -9.29 12.75
N THR A 50 6.80 -9.53 11.49
CA THR A 50 7.61 -10.69 11.07
C THR A 50 9.09 -10.32 11.03
#